data_AF-A0A527YVL3-F1
#
_entry.id   AF-A0A527YVL3-F1
#
_cell.length_a   1.000
_cell.length_b   1.000
_cell.length_c   1.000
_cell.angle_alpha   90.00
_cell.angle_beta   90.00
_cell.angle_gamma   90.00
#
_symmetry.space_group_name_H-M   'P 1'
#
loop_
_entity.id
_entity.type
_entity.pdbx_description
1 polymer ?
#
loop_
_entity_poly.entity_id
_entity_poly.type
_entity_poly.pdbx_seq_one_letter_code
_entity_poly.pdbx_strand_id
1 'polypeptide(L)' 'KHSFFKFMVRSVAEKHGLRATFMPKPFPGLTGNGCHAHISVWDRDGKTNVFADNAMELGLSAKGRNFLGGIMKHASA' A
#
# COMPACT_ATOMS: atom_id res chain seq x y z
N LYS A 1 -3.45 -4.34 10.12
CA LYS A 1 -4.59 -5.29 10.22
C LYS A 1 -5.52 -5.19 9.00
N HIS A 2 -5.03 -5.48 7.79
CA HIS A 2 -5.80 -5.29 6.55
C HIS A 2 -6.98 -6.27 6.39
N SER A 3 -6.79 -7.54 6.78
CA SER A 3 -7.83 -8.57 6.67
C SER A 3 -9.08 -8.25 7.52
N PHE A 4 -8.86 -7.74 8.73
CA PHE A 4 -9.97 -7.32 9.61
C PHE A 4 -10.76 -6.15 9.02
N PHE A 5 -10.10 -5.19 8.37
CA PHE A 5 -10.76 -4.07 7.71
C PHE A 5 -11.73 -4.55 6.62
N LYS A 6 -11.30 -5.46 5.73
CA LYS A 6 -12.16 -6.00 4.68
C LYS A 6 -13.38 -6.73 5.25
N PHE A 7 -13.20 -7.49 6.33
CA PHE A 7 -14.28 -8.16 7.04
C PHE A 7 -15.27 -7.14 7.62
N MET A 8 -14.77 -6.18 8.40
CA MET A 8 -15.58 -5.14 9.03
C MET A 8 -16.42 -4.37 8.01
N VAL A 9 -15.85 -3.95 6.88
CA VAL A 9 -16.58 -3.21 5.84
C VAL A 9 -17.73 -4.04 5.27
N ARG A 10 -17.51 -5.34 5.01
CA ARG A 10 -18.58 -6.23 4.54
C ARG A 10 -19.68 -6.39 5.60
N SER A 11 -19.30 -6.67 6.84
CA SER A 11 -20.26 -6.85 7.93
C SER A 11 -21.10 -5.61 8.21
N VAL A 12 -20.50 -4.41 8.14
CA VAL A 12 -21.23 -3.15 8.32
C VAL A 12 -22.17 -2.89 7.15
N ALA A 13 -21.72 -3.11 5.90
CA ALA A 13 -22.58 -2.96 4.72
C ALA A 13 -23.81 -3.89 4.79
N GLU A 14 -23.61 -5.16 5.15
CA GLU A 14 -24.68 -6.16 5.28
C GLU A 14 -25.70 -5.76 6.36
N LYS A 15 -25.25 -5.23 7.50
CA LYS A 15 -26.14 -4.70 8.55
C LYS A 15 -27.06 -3.56 8.07
N HIS A 16 -26.66 -2.86 7.01
CA HIS A 16 -27.45 -1.78 6.41
C HIS A 16 -28.17 -2.22 5.12
N GLY A 17 -28.26 -3.53 4.84
CA GLY A 17 -28.91 -4.04 3.63
C GLY A 17 -28.14 -3.77 2.33
N LEU A 18 -26.84 -3.46 2.42
CA LEU A 18 -25.96 -3.17 1.29
C LEU A 18 -24.92 -4.28 1.10
N ARG A 19 -24.20 -4.25 -0.03
CA ARG A 19 -23.10 -5.18 -0.33
C ARG A 19 -21.82 -4.44 -0.72
N ALA A 20 -20.78 -4.58 0.09
CA ALA A 20 -19.44 -4.10 -0.25
C ALA A 20 -18.69 -5.11 -1.15
N THR A 21 -17.93 -4.62 -2.12
CA THR A 21 -17.03 -5.44 -2.94
C THR A 21 -15.64 -4.81 -3.01
N PHE A 22 -14.61 -5.66 -2.93
CA PHE A 22 -13.22 -5.32 -3.16
C PHE A 22 -12.70 -5.99 -4.44
N MET A 23 -13.61 -6.35 -5.36
CA MET A 23 -13.25 -6.87 -6.67
C MET A 23 -12.41 -5.81 -7.42
N PRO A 24 -11.28 -6.16 -8.05
CA PRO A 24 -10.41 -5.18 -8.71
C PRO A 24 -11.13 -4.36 -9.80
N LYS A 25 -12.06 -4.98 -10.53
CA LYS A 25 -12.85 -4.33 -11.58
C LYS A 25 -14.29 -4.81 -11.56
N PRO A 26 -15.18 -4.19 -10.75
CA PRO A 26 -16.56 -4.65 -10.63
C PRO A 26 -17.42 -4.28 -11.84
N PHE A 27 -17.07 -3.21 -12.56
CA PHE A 27 -17.83 -2.71 -13.70
C PHE A 27 -16.92 -2.35 -14.87
N PRO A 28 -17.20 -2.82 -16.09
CA PRO A 28 -16.58 -2.30 -17.30
C PRO A 28 -16.82 -0.79 -17.43
N GLY A 29 -15.86 -0.04 -17.96
CA GLY A 29 -15.99 1.41 -18.19
C GLY A 29 -15.89 2.31 -16.95
N LEU A 30 -15.94 1.79 -15.72
CA LEU A 30 -15.75 2.58 -14.48
C LEU A 30 -14.40 2.32 -13.81
N THR A 31 -13.93 3.23 -12.96
CA THR A 31 -12.69 3.05 -12.20
C THR A 31 -12.70 1.76 -11.36
N GLY A 32 -11.55 1.07 -11.29
CA GLY A 32 -11.38 -0.14 -10.49
C GLY A 32 -11.08 0.13 -9.01
N ASN A 33 -11.00 -0.93 -8.22
CA ASN A 33 -10.55 -0.86 -6.83
C ASN A 33 -9.04 -1.15 -6.73
N GLY A 34 -8.27 -0.16 -6.31
CA GLY A 34 -6.85 -0.31 -5.98
C GLY A 34 -6.62 -0.77 -4.53
N CYS A 35 -5.41 -1.25 -4.25
CA CYS A 35 -4.94 -1.56 -2.90
C CYS A 35 -3.48 -1.09 -2.74
N HIS A 36 -3.26 0.22 -2.88
CA HIS A 36 -1.92 0.80 -2.79
C HIS A 36 -1.30 0.58 -1.41
N ALA A 37 0.01 0.32 -1.37
CA ALA A 37 0.77 0.14 -0.15
C ALA A 37 1.86 1.20 -0.04
N HIS A 38 1.90 1.88 1.10
CA HIS A 38 3.02 2.76 1.47
C HIS A 38 4.03 1.95 2.27
N ILE A 39 5.30 2.02 1.87
CA ILE A 39 6.37 1.23 2.48
C ILE A 39 7.49 2.17 2.93
N SER A 40 7.91 2.02 4.19
CA SER A 40 9.13 2.61 4.75
C SER A 40 9.86 1.56 5.58
N VAL A 41 11.18 1.70 5.68
CA VAL A 41 12.01 0.86 6.53
C VAL A 41 12.57 1.72 7.65
N TRP A 42 12.41 1.24 8.87
CA TRP A 42 12.89 1.91 10.06
C TRP A 42 14.05 1.12 10.66
N ASP A 43 14.94 1.82 11.37
CA ASP A 43 15.96 1.18 12.19
C ASP A 43 15.34 0.29 13.29
N ARG A 44 16.19 -0.50 13.95
CA ARG A 44 15.74 -1.52 14.89
C ARG A 44 15.05 -0.94 16.13
N ASP A 45 15.43 0.27 16.53
CA ASP A 45 14.80 1.02 17.62
C ASP A 45 13.62 1.87 17.16
N GLY A 46 13.31 1.89 15.85
CA GLY A 46 12.13 2.53 15.28
C GLY A 46 12.16 4.06 15.31
N LYS A 47 13.34 4.67 15.43
CA LYS A 47 13.53 6.12 15.57
C LYS A 47 13.88 6.78 14.24
N THR A 48 14.58 6.09 13.36
CA THR A 48 15.05 6.65 12.09
C THR A 48 14.42 5.92 10.92
N ASN A 49 13.74 6.67 10.05
CA ASN A 49 13.33 6.18 8.75
C ASN A 49 14.55 6.08 7.84
N VAL A 50 14.97 4.85 7.53
CA VAL A 50 16.15 4.53 6.71
C VAL A 50 15.98 4.98 5.26
N PHE A 51 14.74 5.23 4.80
CA PHE A 51 14.46 5.74 3.45
C PHE A 51 14.49 7.27 3.36
N ALA A 52 14.46 7.99 4.47
CA ALA A 52 14.43 9.45 4.46
C ALA A 52 15.85 10.03 4.41
N ASP A 53 16.08 10.95 3.47
CA ASP A 53 17.29 11.77 3.41
C ASP A 53 16.99 13.11 2.71
N ASN A 54 16.88 14.18 3.49
CA ASN A 54 16.52 15.52 3.00
C ASN A 54 17.59 16.15 2.10
N ALA A 55 18.83 15.65 2.11
CA ALA A 55 19.89 16.14 1.24
C ALA A 55 19.81 15.50 -0.16
N MET A 56 19.07 14.40 -0.31
CA MET A 56 18.89 13.71 -1.59
C MET A 56 17.64 14.20 -2.31
N GLU A 57 17.69 14.15 -3.63
CA GLU A 57 16.55 14.48 -4.49
C GLU A 57 15.32 13.63 -4.10
N LEU A 58 14.16 14.29 -4.03
CA LEU A 58 12.86 13.78 -3.56
C LEU A 58 12.86 13.27 -2.10
N GLY A 59 13.89 13.58 -1.32
CA GLY A 59 13.99 13.15 0.07
C GLY A 59 14.25 11.65 0.24
N LEU A 60 14.64 10.94 -0.83
CA LEU A 60 14.77 9.49 -0.86
C LEU A 60 16.24 9.06 -0.79
N SER A 61 16.60 8.42 0.32
CA SER A 61 17.96 7.96 0.61
C SER A 61 18.47 6.95 -0.42
N ALA A 62 19.79 6.76 -0.50
CA ALA A 62 20.40 5.73 -1.35
C ALA A 62 19.86 4.32 -1.05
N LYS A 63 19.57 4.01 0.23
CA LYS A 63 18.93 2.74 0.63
C LYS A 63 17.49 2.64 0.13
N GLY A 64 16.73 3.73 0.19
CA GLY A 64 15.38 3.81 -0.38
C GLY A 64 15.36 3.62 -1.90
N ARG A 65 16.31 4.25 -2.61
CA ARG A 65 16.49 4.07 -4.07
C ARG A 65 16.84 2.63 -4.43
N ASN A 66 17.73 1.98 -3.67
CA ASN A 66 18.06 0.56 -3.88
C ASN A 66 16.84 -0.35 -3.64
N PHE A 67 16.04 -0.07 -2.62
CA PHE A 67 14.78 -0.79 -2.39
C PHE A 67 13.81 -0.64 -3.57
N LEU A 68 13.58 0.59 -4.04
CA LEU A 68 12.74 0.86 -5.21
C LEU A 68 13.25 0.15 -6.48
N GLY A 69 14.56 0.18 -6.71
CA GLY A 69 15.19 -0.55 -7.82
C GLY A 69 14.95 -2.06 -7.74
N GLY A 70 14.96 -2.64 -6.54
CA GLY A 70 14.57 -4.03 -6.31
C GLY A 70 13.11 -4.31 -6.68
N ILE A 71 12.18 -3.46 -6.25
CA ILE A 71 10.75 -3.58 -6.63
C ILE A 71 10.59 -3.52 -8.15
N MET A 72 11.22 -2.55 -8.83
CA MET A 72 11.14 -2.43 -10.29
C MET A 72 11.73 -3.64 -11.01
N LYS A 73 12.88 -4.16 -10.55
CA LYS A 73 13.53 -5.35 -11.13
C LYS A 73 12.67 -6.61 -11.02
N HIS A 74 11.88 -6.73 -9.95
CA HIS A 74 11.08 -7.92 -9.65
C HIS A 74 9.57 -7.71 -9.86
N ALA A 75 9.16 -6.61 -10.50
CA ALA A 75 7.73 -6.25 -10.62
C ALA A 75 6.89 -7.27 -11.40
N SER A 76 7.50 -8.06 -12.28
CA SER A 76 6.83 -9.07 -13.10
C SER A 76 6.86 -10.49 -12.51
N ALA A 77 7.47 -10.67 -11.34
CA ALA A 77 7.61 -11.98 -10.71
C ALA A 77 6.26 -12.62 -10.34
#